data_AF-A0AB34KFY5-F1
#
_entry.id   AF-A0AB34KFY5-F1
#
_cell.length_a   1.000
_cell.length_b   1.000
_cell.length_c   1.000
_cell.angle_alpha   90.00
_cell.angle_beta   90.00
_cell.angle_gamma   90.00
#
_symmetry.space_group_name_H-M   'P 1'
#
loop_
_entity.id
_entity.type
_entity.pdbx_description
1 polymer ?
#
loop_
_entity_poly.entity_id
_entity_poly.type
_entity_poly.pdbx_seq_one_letter_code
_entity_poly.pdbx_strand_id
1 'polypeptide(L)'
;MLIICHATGARRYESPLLSFCAMLSIKPSTKSWMEPGNFNSNLSAIIWIVQLLVFYDSALKEQQGSGKTLKLVKAYCDQYVQQTVETPMGEILRWRLLLFKVSGASVGTHEASWDEHEEVLTYEDTELRMDQIPTLLTSEYQECYQLLYDDLMLGLQSLRRMSPRLLKDGVNVDTVR
;
A
#
# COMPACT_ATOMS: atom_id res chain seq x y z
N MET A 1 -2.31 -31.01 -7.21
CA MET A 1 -0.97 -30.40 -7.21
C MET A 1 -0.50 -29.83 -8.56
N LEU A 2 -1.06 -30.25 -9.71
CA LEU A 2 -0.58 -29.80 -11.04
C LEU A 2 -0.54 -28.28 -11.26
N ILE A 3 -1.47 -27.52 -10.67
CA ILE A 3 -1.51 -26.05 -10.78
C ILE A 3 -0.33 -25.37 -10.06
N ILE A 4 0.26 -26.02 -9.05
CA ILE A 4 1.33 -25.47 -8.20
C ILE A 4 2.69 -26.08 -8.59
N CYS A 5 2.71 -27.40 -8.80
CA CYS A 5 3.93 -28.19 -8.96
C CYS A 5 4.24 -28.41 -10.45
N HIS A 6 4.64 -27.35 -11.14
CA HIS A 6 5.16 -27.42 -12.51
C HIS A 6 6.26 -26.38 -12.72
N ALA A 7 7.10 -26.61 -13.73
CA ALA A 7 8.04 -25.60 -14.20
C ALA A 7 7.31 -24.64 -15.16
N THR A 8 7.59 -23.35 -15.04
CA THR A 8 7.01 -22.31 -15.90
C THR A 8 7.85 -22.01 -17.13
N GLY A 9 9.19 -22.13 -17.00
CA GLY A 9 10.14 -21.81 -18.06
C GLY A 9 9.90 -20.43 -18.68
N ALA A 10 10.12 -20.32 -19.99
CA ALA A 10 9.94 -19.06 -20.71
C ALA A 10 8.48 -18.58 -20.80
N ARG A 11 7.49 -19.47 -20.64
CA ARG A 11 6.06 -19.17 -20.85
C ARG A 11 5.28 -19.08 -19.54
N ARG A 12 5.69 -18.14 -18.69
CA ARG A 12 5.16 -17.97 -17.33
C ARG A 12 3.62 -17.92 -17.25
N TYR A 13 2.97 -17.22 -18.16
CA TYR A 13 1.51 -17.03 -18.15
C TYR A 13 0.71 -18.19 -18.76
N GLU A 14 1.35 -19.27 -19.21
CA GLU A 14 0.63 -20.52 -19.44
C GLU A 14 0.22 -21.18 -18.10
N SER A 15 0.86 -20.80 -17.00
CA SER A 15 0.45 -21.22 -15.66
C SER A 15 -0.87 -20.55 -15.26
N PRO A 16 -1.94 -21.34 -14.99
CA PRO A 16 -3.22 -20.77 -14.57
C PRO A 16 -3.11 -19.97 -13.27
N LEU A 17 -2.22 -20.40 -12.37
CA LEU A 17 -2.00 -19.71 -11.09
C LEU A 17 -1.35 -18.34 -11.30
N LEU A 18 -0.32 -18.26 -12.15
CA LEU A 18 0.33 -16.98 -12.43
C LEU A 18 -0.58 -16.02 -13.19
N SER A 19 -1.34 -16.52 -14.15
CA SER A 19 -2.30 -15.71 -14.89
C SER A 19 -3.41 -15.19 -13.98
N PHE A 20 -3.92 -16.02 -13.07
CA PHE A 20 -4.87 -15.58 -12.06
C PHE A 20 -4.27 -14.51 -11.14
N CYS A 21 -3.08 -14.73 -10.59
CA CYS A 21 -2.39 -13.73 -9.76
C CYS A 21 -2.13 -12.43 -10.53
N ALA A 22 -1.75 -12.49 -11.80
CA ALA A 22 -1.55 -11.30 -12.63
C ALA A 22 -2.86 -10.53 -12.83
N MET A 23 -3.98 -11.22 -13.05
CA MET A 23 -5.30 -10.57 -13.14
C MET A 23 -5.69 -9.86 -11.85
N LEU A 24 -5.30 -10.38 -10.68
CA LEU A 24 -5.54 -9.73 -9.38
C LEU A 24 -4.78 -8.40 -9.22
N SER A 25 -3.82 -8.07 -10.08
CA SER A 25 -3.14 -6.78 -10.06
C SER A 25 -3.96 -5.64 -10.66
N ILE A 26 -5.11 -5.93 -11.29
CA ILE A 26 -5.98 -4.94 -11.93
C ILE A 26 -7.21 -4.71 -11.05
N LYS A 27 -7.51 -3.44 -10.76
CA LYS A 27 -8.75 -3.02 -10.11
C LYS A 27 -9.92 -3.18 -11.12
N PRO A 28 -10.90 -4.06 -10.90
CA PRO A 28 -11.94 -4.32 -11.89
C PRO A 28 -12.84 -3.11 -12.18
N SER A 29 -13.08 -2.27 -11.17
CA SER A 29 -13.97 -1.10 -11.26
C SER A 29 -13.38 0.03 -12.12
N THR A 30 -12.08 0.29 -11.98
CA THR A 30 -11.40 1.42 -12.63
C THR A 30 -10.54 1.01 -13.82
N LYS A 31 -10.31 -0.31 -14.01
CA LYS A 31 -9.34 -0.87 -14.97
C LYS A 31 -7.91 -0.33 -14.79
N SER A 32 -7.59 0.21 -13.61
CA SER A 32 -6.25 0.68 -13.26
C SER A 32 -5.48 -0.37 -12.45
N TRP A 33 -4.17 -0.17 -12.32
CA TRP A 33 -3.32 -1.06 -11.53
C TRP A 33 -3.60 -0.93 -10.03
N MET A 34 -3.44 -2.02 -9.28
CA MET A 34 -3.46 -2.01 -7.83
C MET A 34 -2.19 -1.37 -7.26
N GLU A 35 -2.36 -0.64 -6.16
CA GLU A 35 -1.22 -0.19 -5.35
C GLU A 35 -0.36 -1.39 -4.94
N PRO A 36 0.98 -1.25 -4.93
CA PRO A 36 1.87 -2.34 -4.58
C PRO A 36 1.52 -3.05 -3.27
N GLY A 37 1.14 -2.30 -2.24
CA GLY A 37 0.72 -2.83 -0.94
C GLY A 37 -0.55 -3.69 -1.01
N ASN A 38 -1.55 -3.26 -1.79
CA ASN A 38 -2.80 -3.99 -1.96
C ASN A 38 -2.59 -5.27 -2.77
N PHE A 39 -1.81 -5.20 -3.84
CA PHE A 39 -1.47 -6.39 -4.61
C PHE A 39 -0.62 -7.38 -3.80
N ASN A 40 0.31 -6.88 -2.98
CA ASN A 40 1.12 -7.71 -2.06
C ASN A 40 0.24 -8.46 -1.05
N SER A 41 -0.83 -7.83 -0.55
CA SER A 41 -1.83 -8.50 0.30
C SER A 41 -2.52 -9.67 -0.42
N ASN A 42 -2.93 -9.48 -1.67
CA ASN A 42 -3.49 -10.56 -2.49
C ASN A 42 -2.51 -11.72 -2.68
N LEU A 43 -1.25 -11.43 -3.03
CA LEU A 43 -0.22 -12.46 -3.18
C LEU A 43 0.05 -13.20 -1.87
N SER A 44 0.00 -12.50 -0.73
CA SER A 44 0.18 -13.10 0.60
C SER A 44 -0.92 -14.12 0.91
N ALA A 45 -2.17 -13.81 0.58
CA ALA A 45 -3.29 -14.73 0.73
C ALA A 45 -3.11 -15.99 -0.15
N ILE A 46 -2.69 -15.83 -1.42
CA ILE A 46 -2.43 -16.95 -2.32
C ILE A 46 -1.29 -17.83 -1.82
N ILE A 47 -0.19 -17.24 -1.35
CA ILE A 47 0.94 -17.98 -0.77
C ILE A 47 0.46 -18.84 0.40
N TRP A 48 -0.35 -18.26 1.29
CA TRP A 48 -0.88 -18.99 2.44
C TRP A 48 -1.78 -20.16 2.03
N ILE A 49 -2.66 -19.97 1.04
CA ILE A 49 -3.50 -21.05 0.49
C ILE A 49 -2.63 -22.17 -0.09
N VAL A 50 -1.59 -21.83 -0.85
CA VAL A 50 -0.67 -22.84 -1.42
C VAL A 50 0.08 -23.59 -0.33
N GLN A 51 0.55 -22.90 0.71
CA GLN A 51 1.20 -23.54 1.86
C GLN A 51 0.27 -24.54 2.55
N LEU A 52 -1.00 -24.18 2.74
CA LEU A 52 -1.99 -25.10 3.30
C LEU A 52 -2.24 -26.31 2.40
N LEU A 53 -2.35 -26.11 1.08
CA LEU A 53 -2.54 -27.22 0.15
C LEU A 53 -1.35 -28.19 0.15
N VAL A 54 -0.13 -27.66 0.19
CA VAL A 54 1.10 -28.47 0.28
C VAL A 54 1.13 -29.26 1.59
N PHE A 55 0.79 -28.62 2.70
CA PHE A 55 0.71 -29.28 4.00
C PHE A 55 -0.36 -30.39 4.01
N TYR A 56 -1.56 -30.08 3.51
CA TYR A 56 -2.67 -31.03 3.42
C TYR A 56 -2.32 -32.25 2.56
N ASP A 57 -1.76 -32.06 1.37
CA ASP A 57 -1.33 -33.16 0.49
C ASP A 57 -0.25 -34.01 1.14
N SER A 58 0.69 -33.38 1.85
CA SER A 58 1.75 -34.07 2.60
C SER A 58 1.18 -34.91 3.74
N ALA A 59 0.21 -34.38 4.49
CA ALA A 59 -0.47 -35.09 5.57
C ALA A 59 -1.30 -36.27 5.06
N LEU A 60 -2.00 -36.09 3.93
CA LEU A 60 -2.76 -37.15 3.28
C LEU A 60 -1.84 -38.30 2.84
N LYS A 61 -0.68 -37.98 2.26
CA LYS A 61 0.33 -38.98 1.88
C LYS A 61 0.92 -39.72 3.07
N GLU A 62 1.10 -39.05 4.21
CA GLU A 62 1.52 -39.72 5.43
C GLU A 62 0.48 -40.72 5.93
N GLN A 63 -0.81 -40.36 5.90
CA GLN A 63 -1.89 -41.28 6.24
C GLN A 63 -1.93 -42.51 5.31
N GLN A 64 -1.50 -42.34 4.06
CA GLN A 64 -1.36 -43.41 3.07
C GLN A 64 -0.03 -44.19 3.17
N GLY A 65 0.81 -43.90 4.17
CA GLY A 65 2.10 -44.57 4.37
C GLY A 65 3.21 -44.16 3.38
N SER A 66 3.03 -43.09 2.62
CA SER A 66 3.96 -42.63 1.56
C SER A 66 5.10 -41.73 2.06
N GLY A 67 5.33 -41.67 3.38
CA GLY A 67 6.39 -40.88 4.01
C GLY A 67 5.88 -39.96 5.12
N LYS A 68 6.80 -39.28 5.80
CA LYS A 68 6.45 -38.35 6.90
C LYS A 68 6.09 -36.97 6.35
N THR A 69 5.03 -36.34 6.87
CA THR A 69 4.54 -35.02 6.41
C THR A 69 5.66 -33.99 6.29
N LEU A 70 6.45 -33.82 7.35
CA LEU A 70 7.50 -32.79 7.38
C LEU A 70 8.56 -32.99 6.28
N LYS A 71 8.90 -34.23 5.95
CA LYS A 71 9.86 -34.53 4.88
C LYS A 71 9.28 -34.19 3.51
N LEU A 72 7.99 -34.50 3.31
CA LEU A 72 7.28 -34.20 2.06
C LEU A 72 7.11 -32.69 1.87
N VAL A 73 6.70 -31.96 2.92
CA VAL A 73 6.62 -30.48 2.88
C VAL A 73 7.96 -29.88 2.51
N LYS A 74 9.05 -30.34 3.15
CA LYS A 74 10.40 -29.86 2.82
C LYS A 74 10.75 -30.10 1.36
N ALA A 75 10.48 -31.29 0.84
CA ALA A 75 10.70 -31.60 -0.57
C ALA A 75 9.89 -30.69 -1.51
N TYR A 76 8.63 -30.41 -1.17
CA TYR A 76 7.80 -29.45 -1.92
C TYR A 76 8.37 -28.03 -1.89
N CYS A 77 8.85 -27.57 -0.73
CA CYS A 77 9.49 -26.27 -0.60
C CYS A 77 10.75 -26.17 -1.45
N ASP A 78 11.64 -27.15 -1.31
CA ASP A 78 12.93 -27.20 -2.02
C ASP A 78 12.74 -27.36 -3.53
N GLN A 79 11.68 -28.01 -4.00
CA GLN A 79 11.48 -28.22 -5.44
C GLN A 79 10.61 -27.14 -6.10
N TYR A 80 9.59 -26.64 -5.39
CA TYR A 80 8.57 -25.79 -6.01
C TYR A 80 8.31 -24.48 -5.28
N VAL A 81 8.40 -24.42 -3.95
CA VAL A 81 8.00 -23.25 -3.16
C VAL A 81 9.23 -22.47 -2.68
N GLN A 82 10.06 -22.03 -3.62
CA GLN A 82 11.21 -21.19 -3.34
C GLN A 82 11.46 -20.14 -4.43
N GLN A 83 12.05 -19.01 -4.05
CA GLN A 83 12.25 -17.84 -4.93
C GLN A 83 13.28 -18.06 -6.04
N THR A 84 14.08 -19.11 -5.96
CA THR A 84 15.21 -19.39 -6.87
C THR A 84 14.83 -20.33 -8.00
N VAL A 85 13.64 -20.91 -7.99
CA VAL A 85 13.19 -21.87 -9.02
C VAL A 85 12.21 -21.25 -10.01
N GLU A 86 12.17 -21.79 -11.22
CA GLU A 86 11.25 -21.40 -12.28
C GLU A 86 9.92 -22.15 -12.17
N THR A 87 9.17 -21.85 -11.11
CA THR A 87 7.85 -22.42 -10.84
C THR A 87 6.85 -21.29 -10.58
N PRO A 88 5.53 -21.57 -10.57
CA PRO A 88 4.54 -20.55 -10.24
C PRO A 88 4.79 -19.91 -8.88
N MET A 89 5.11 -20.71 -7.87
CA MET A 89 5.41 -20.19 -6.54
C MET A 89 6.72 -19.42 -6.51
N GLY A 90 7.74 -19.84 -7.27
CA GLY A 90 8.96 -19.06 -7.40
C GLY A 90 8.71 -17.66 -7.95
N GLU A 91 7.91 -17.54 -9.02
CA GLU A 91 7.53 -16.24 -9.59
C GLU A 91 6.70 -15.39 -8.61
N ILE A 92 5.68 -15.97 -7.97
CA ILE A 92 4.84 -15.25 -7.00
C ILE A 92 5.68 -14.71 -5.84
N LEU A 93 6.60 -15.53 -5.32
CA LEU A 93 7.49 -15.12 -4.23
C LEU A 93 8.46 -14.02 -4.68
N ARG A 94 8.96 -14.06 -5.93
CA ARG A 94 9.77 -12.98 -6.52
C ARG A 94 8.98 -11.69 -6.68
N TRP A 95 7.77 -11.75 -7.22
CA TRP A 95 6.89 -10.59 -7.35
C TRP A 95 6.62 -9.95 -6.00
N ARG A 96 6.35 -10.76 -4.97
CA ARG A 96 6.14 -10.28 -3.61
C ARG A 96 7.34 -9.50 -3.08
N LEU A 97 8.56 -10.02 -3.26
CA LEU A 97 9.78 -9.33 -2.84
C LEU A 97 9.98 -8.01 -3.59
N LEU A 98 9.74 -8.00 -4.89
CA LEU A 98 9.84 -6.79 -5.71
C LEU A 98 8.84 -5.73 -5.22
N LEU A 99 7.59 -6.12 -5.00
CA LEU A 99 6.54 -5.22 -4.53
C LEU A 99 6.84 -4.67 -3.14
N PHE A 100 7.44 -5.47 -2.24
CA PHE A 100 7.88 -4.99 -0.94
C PHE A 100 8.96 -3.92 -1.07
N LYS A 101 9.94 -4.14 -1.95
CA LYS A 101 11.00 -3.16 -2.22
C LYS A 101 10.45 -1.87 -2.84
N VAL A 102 9.54 -1.99 -3.82
CA VAL A 102 8.90 -0.84 -4.46
C VAL A 102 8.03 -0.08 -3.47
N SER A 103 7.23 -0.77 -2.66
CA SER A 103 6.37 -0.13 -1.64
C SER A 103 7.16 0.57 -0.54
N GLY A 104 8.38 0.13 -0.24
CA GLY A 104 9.25 0.79 0.74
C GLY A 104 10.09 1.93 0.16
N ALA A 105 10.19 2.02 -1.18
CA ALA A 105 10.95 3.04 -1.89
C ALA A 105 10.06 4.07 -2.60
N SER A 106 8.75 3.77 -2.75
CA SER A 106 7.77 4.74 -3.22
C SER A 106 7.63 5.83 -2.17
N VAL A 107 8.08 7.04 -2.53
CA VAL A 107 7.70 8.32 -1.93
C VAL A 107 6.22 8.27 -1.58
N GLY A 108 5.84 8.67 -0.37
CA GLY A 108 4.48 8.47 0.13
C GLY A 108 3.45 9.02 -0.86
N THR A 109 2.35 8.28 -1.05
CA THR A 109 1.21 8.64 -1.94
C THR A 109 0.53 9.97 -1.64
N HIS A 110 1.06 10.72 -0.66
CA HIS A 110 0.54 11.95 -0.08
C HIS A 110 1.70 12.94 0.18
N GLU A 111 2.78 12.88 -0.59
CA GLU A 111 3.83 13.90 -0.51
C GLU A 111 3.49 15.02 -1.49
N ALA A 112 3.44 16.24 -0.97
CA ALA A 112 3.29 17.41 -1.79
C ALA A 112 4.59 17.61 -2.58
N SER A 113 4.49 17.70 -3.91
CA SER A 113 5.64 17.96 -4.78
C SER A 113 5.61 19.37 -5.33
N TRP A 114 6.80 19.98 -5.40
CA TRP A 114 6.99 21.26 -6.07
C TRP A 114 7.26 21.05 -7.55
N ASP A 115 6.79 21.97 -8.39
CA ASP A 115 7.28 22.07 -9.76
C ASP A 115 8.75 22.53 -9.79
N GLU A 116 9.41 22.42 -10.96
CA GLU A 116 10.85 22.75 -11.10
C GLU A 116 11.19 24.22 -10.75
N HIS A 117 10.17 25.08 -10.67
CA HIS A 117 10.32 26.51 -10.41
C HIS A 117 9.85 26.92 -9.02
N GLU A 118 9.38 25.98 -8.18
CA GLU A 118 8.82 26.22 -6.84
C GLU A 118 7.61 27.20 -6.83
N GLU A 119 6.89 27.30 -7.94
CA GLU A 119 5.74 28.19 -8.13
C GLU A 119 4.41 27.46 -7.90
N VAL A 120 4.40 26.13 -8.03
CA VAL A 120 3.22 25.29 -7.86
C VAL A 120 3.51 24.14 -6.92
N LEU A 121 2.67 24.01 -5.89
CA LEU A 121 2.63 22.87 -4.97
C LEU A 121 1.50 21.94 -5.39
N THR A 122 1.83 20.70 -5.75
CA THR A 122 0.84 19.67 -6.09
C THR A 122 0.73 18.67 -4.95
N TYR A 123 -0.49 18.43 -4.48
CA TYR A 123 -0.81 17.38 -3.51
C TYR A 123 -2.03 16.61 -4.02
N GLU A 124 -1.88 15.30 -4.23
CA GLU A 124 -2.86 14.45 -4.92
C GLU A 124 -3.27 15.07 -6.28
N ASP A 125 -4.56 15.36 -6.48
CA ASP A 125 -5.11 15.99 -7.69
C ASP A 125 -5.31 17.51 -7.52
N THR A 126 -4.75 18.12 -6.46
CA THR A 126 -4.89 19.54 -6.16
C THR A 126 -3.57 20.27 -6.41
N GLU A 127 -3.64 21.33 -7.22
CA GLU A 127 -2.54 22.25 -7.46
C GLU A 127 -2.81 23.57 -6.75
N LEU A 128 -1.82 24.05 -5.99
CA LEU A 128 -1.84 25.33 -5.32
C LEU A 128 -0.68 26.17 -5.85
N ARG A 129 -0.99 27.27 -6.52
CA ARG A 129 0.03 28.22 -6.94
C ARG A 129 0.44 29.14 -5.80
N MET A 130 1.72 29.47 -5.71
CA MET A 130 2.24 30.30 -4.63
C MET A 130 1.60 31.69 -4.57
N ASP A 131 1.19 32.24 -5.71
CA ASP A 131 0.45 33.51 -5.79
C ASP A 131 -0.99 33.43 -5.27
N GLN A 132 -1.55 32.24 -5.14
CA GLN A 132 -2.90 32.00 -4.61
C GLN A 132 -2.92 31.83 -3.08
N ILE A 133 -1.78 31.53 -2.45
CA ILE A 133 -1.68 31.31 -1.00
C ILE A 133 -2.23 32.49 -0.18
N PRO A 134 -1.89 33.76 -0.47
CA PRO A 134 -2.41 34.88 0.30
C PRO A 134 -3.94 34.99 0.21
N THR A 135 -4.50 34.72 -0.97
CA THR A 135 -5.95 34.74 -1.20
C THR A 135 -6.63 33.62 -0.44
N LEU A 136 -6.10 32.39 -0.51
CA LEU A 136 -6.61 31.24 0.21
C LEU A 136 -6.57 31.47 1.73
N LEU A 137 -5.44 31.91 2.28
CA LEU A 137 -5.35 32.22 3.72
C LEU A 137 -6.36 33.27 4.15
N THR A 138 -6.63 34.26 3.29
CA THR A 138 -7.62 35.30 3.59
C THR A 138 -9.05 34.75 3.56
N SER A 139 -9.39 33.90 2.59
CA SER A 139 -10.73 33.29 2.51
C SER A 139 -10.97 32.36 3.70
N GLU A 140 -10.03 31.45 3.99
CA GLU A 140 -10.14 30.52 5.12
C GLU A 140 -10.23 31.26 6.45
N TYR A 141 -9.46 32.33 6.62
CA TYR A 141 -9.54 33.18 7.81
C TYR A 141 -10.92 33.83 7.96
N GLN A 142 -11.48 34.35 6.87
CA GLN A 142 -12.80 34.99 6.89
C GLN A 142 -13.91 33.97 7.20
N GLU A 143 -13.85 32.79 6.59
CA GLU A 143 -14.81 31.72 6.82
C GLU A 143 -14.73 31.20 8.26
N CYS A 144 -13.52 30.94 8.76
CA CYS A 144 -13.31 30.58 10.17
C CYS A 144 -13.80 31.66 11.13
N TYR A 145 -13.60 32.94 10.77
CA TYR A 145 -14.06 34.07 11.57
C TYR A 145 -15.59 34.12 11.64
N GLN A 146 -16.28 33.96 10.50
CA GLN A 146 -17.74 33.93 10.42
C GLN A 146 -18.30 32.75 11.21
N LEU A 147 -17.77 31.55 10.99
CA LEU A 147 -18.17 30.34 11.71
C LEU A 147 -18.04 30.53 13.23
N LEU A 148 -16.91 31.07 13.69
CA LEU A 148 -16.66 31.24 15.11
C LEU A 148 -17.56 32.32 15.73
N TYR A 149 -17.58 33.52 15.14
CA TYR A 149 -18.21 34.67 15.79
C TYR A 149 -19.70 34.80 15.47
N ASP A 150 -20.10 34.48 14.24
CA ASP A 150 -21.47 34.66 13.79
C ASP A 150 -22.30 33.41 14.11
N ASP A 151 -21.78 32.21 13.81
CA ASP A 151 -22.52 30.97 14.02
C ASP A 151 -22.37 30.42 15.45
N LEU A 152 -21.14 30.13 15.88
CA LEU A 152 -20.89 29.43 17.16
C LEU A 152 -21.08 30.34 18.37
N MET A 153 -20.68 31.61 18.27
CA MET A 153 -20.85 32.62 19.32
C MET A 153 -22.14 33.43 19.15
N LEU A 154 -22.99 33.05 18.19
CA LEU A 154 -24.33 33.62 17.95
C LEU A 154 -24.32 35.15 17.79
N GLY A 155 -23.24 35.72 17.25
CA GLY A 155 -23.08 37.16 17.07
C GLY A 155 -22.92 37.97 18.37
N LEU A 156 -22.65 37.33 19.52
CA LEU A 156 -22.53 37.99 20.83
C LEU A 156 -21.30 38.91 20.88
N GLN A 157 -21.53 40.23 20.75
CA GLN A 157 -20.47 41.25 20.80
C GLN A 157 -19.88 41.50 22.19
N SER A 158 -20.48 40.93 23.25
CA SER A 158 -20.05 41.11 24.65
C SER A 158 -18.83 40.27 25.04
N LEU A 159 -18.47 39.26 24.24
CA LEU A 159 -17.31 38.42 24.48
C LEU A 159 -16.07 39.08 23.86
N ARG A 160 -15.03 39.28 24.68
CA ARG A 160 -13.79 39.92 24.25
C ARG A 160 -13.21 39.14 23.07
N ARG A 161 -13.13 39.78 21.90
CA ARG A 161 -12.61 39.15 20.68
C ARG A 161 -11.22 38.57 20.96
N MET A 162 -11.07 37.28 20.65
CA MET A 162 -9.80 36.59 20.81
C MET A 162 -8.84 37.16 19.76
N SER A 163 -7.74 37.76 20.21
CA SER A 163 -6.70 38.26 19.31
C SER A 163 -5.75 37.11 18.99
N PRO A 164 -5.42 36.85 17.71
CA PRO A 164 -4.41 35.87 17.32
C PRO A 164 -3.05 36.13 18.00
N ARG A 165 -2.75 37.37 18.37
CA ARG A 165 -1.53 37.75 19.09
C ARG A 165 -1.46 37.23 20.54
N LEU A 166 -2.60 36.80 21.11
CA LEU A 166 -2.67 36.14 22.42
C LEU A 166 -2.48 34.62 22.31
N LEU A 167 -2.70 34.04 21.13
CA LEU A 167 -2.36 32.66 20.79
C LEU A 167 -0.88 32.63 20.37
N LYS A 168 0.04 32.81 21.32
CA LYS A 168 1.41 32.37 21.07
C LYS A 168 1.39 30.85 21.09
N ASP A 169 1.57 30.22 19.94
CA ASP A 169 2.01 28.83 19.90
C ASP A 169 3.35 28.77 20.62
N GLY A 170 3.33 28.25 21.85
CA GLY A 170 4.52 27.87 22.57
C GLY A 170 5.12 26.67 21.87
N VAL A 171 5.74 26.87 20.70
CA VAL A 171 6.65 25.87 20.15
C VAL A 171 7.92 25.94 20.98
N ASN A 172 7.88 25.31 22.15
CA ASN A 172 9.08 24.89 22.84
C ASN A 172 9.68 23.76 22.01
N VAL A 173 10.38 24.11 20.93
CA VAL A 173 11.33 23.18 20.31
C VAL A 173 12.49 23.12 21.29
N ASP A 174 12.43 22.18 22.22
CA ASP A 174 13.58 21.83 23.03
C ASP A 174 14.72 21.47 22.07
N THR A 175 15.67 22.39 21.96
CA THR A 175 17.01 22.15 21.46
C THR A 175 17.64 21.05 22.30
N VAL A 176 17.71 19.84 21.77
CA VAL A 176 18.64 18.83 22.27
C VAL A 176 20.00 19.14 21.65
N ARG A 177 20.93 19.59 22.51
CA ARG A 177 22.37 19.55 22.26
C ARG A 177 22.90 18.14 22.46
#